data_AF-A0A7Y4RXG0-F1
#
_entry.id   AF-A0A7Y4RXG0-F1
#
_cell.length_a   1.000
_cell.length_b   1.000
_cell.length_c   1.000
_cell.angle_alpha   90.00
_cell.angle_beta   90.00
_cell.angle_gamma   90.00
#
_symmetry.space_group_name_H-M   'P 1'
#
loop_
_entity.id
_entity.type
_entity.pdbx_description
1 polymer ?
#
loop_
_entity_poly.entity_id
_entity_poly.type
_entity_poly.pdbx_seq_one_letter_code
_entity_poly.pdbx_strand_id
1 'polypeptide(L)'
;MSEVQKIIIAIVGVFVMGFVLVGVSKQKPSVTEMEAAAQIRNHVSMQTMASQKCPAAVKEHTGEQVYFATETLSDKQTYLTMKWDGENGKTGGFKKASCTISASLGGISELVIDDKVIIKKKI
;
A
#
# COMPACT_ATOMS: atom_id res chain seq x y z
N MET A 1 45.51 12.73 43.23
CA MET A 1 44.07 12.57 42.94
C MET A 1 43.47 11.71 44.02
N SER A 2 42.53 12.25 44.81
CA SER A 2 41.81 11.49 45.85
C SER A 2 40.98 10.38 45.19
N GLU A 3 40.82 9.23 45.85
CA GLU A 3 39.95 8.13 45.35
C GLU A 3 38.54 8.64 45.02
N VAL A 4 38.04 9.62 45.77
CA VAL A 4 36.74 10.26 45.54
C VAL A 4 36.68 10.96 44.16
N GLN A 5 37.77 11.61 43.72
CA GLN A 5 37.83 12.22 42.39
C GLN A 5 37.83 11.18 41.26
N LYS A 6 38.46 10.02 41.47
CA LYS A 6 38.47 8.93 40.47
C LYS A 6 37.07 8.35 40.27
N ILE A 7 36.31 8.19 41.36
CA ILE A 7 34.93 7.69 41.31
C ILE A 7 34.00 8.68 40.59
N ILE A 8 34.12 9.98 40.88
CA ILE A 8 33.29 11.01 40.22
C ILE A 8 33.56 11.07 38.71
N ILE A 9 34.83 11.00 38.29
CA ILE A 9 35.20 11.01 36.86
C ILE A 9 34.65 9.77 36.13
N ALA A 10 34.69 8.60 36.77
CA ALA A 10 34.16 7.37 36.18
C ALA A 10 32.64 7.44 35.96
N ILE A 11 31.90 7.98 36.93
CA ILE A 11 30.43 8.14 36.82
C ILE A 11 30.07 9.10 35.68
N VAL A 12 30.74 10.26 35.61
CA VAL A 12 30.52 11.24 34.53
C VAL A 12 30.87 10.63 33.16
N GLY A 13 31.93 9.81 33.08
CA GLY A 13 32.31 9.11 31.86
C GLY A 13 31.20 8.18 31.34
N VAL A 14 30.58 7.38 32.21
CA VAL A 14 29.47 6.48 31.83
C VAL A 14 28.26 7.26 31.34
N PHE A 15 27.92 8.38 32.00
CA PHE A 15 26.81 9.23 31.56
C PHE A 15 27.07 9.83 30.18
N VAL A 16 28.25 10.42 29.95
CA VAL A 16 28.61 10.99 28.65
C VAL A 16 28.58 9.93 27.56
N MET A 17 29.11 8.73 27.83
CA MET A 17 29.12 7.63 26.85
C MET A 17 27.71 7.13 26.54
N GLY A 18 26.83 7.07 27.54
CA GLY A 18 25.41 6.77 27.35
C GLY A 18 24.69 7.82 26.49
N PHE A 19 24.91 9.12 26.75
CA PHE A 19 24.32 10.20 25.94
C PHE A 19 24.87 10.24 24.51
N VAL A 20 26.14 9.92 24.30
CA VAL A 20 26.73 9.79 22.96
C VAL A 20 26.09 8.63 22.20
N LEU A 21 25.95 7.44 22.82
CA LEU A 21 25.29 6.28 22.23
C LEU A 21 23.83 6.58 21.82
N VAL A 22 23.07 7.26 22.68
CA VAL A 22 21.68 7.65 22.38
C VAL A 22 21.64 8.73 21.28
N GLY A 23 22.59 9.66 21.29
CA GLY A 23 22.72 10.71 20.26
C GLY A 23 23.04 10.17 18.87
N VAL A 24 23.91 9.16 18.77
CA VAL A 24 24.20 8.50 17.48
C VAL A 24 23.11 7.52 17.05
N SER A 25 22.37 6.91 17.98
CA SER A 25 21.23 6.03 17.65
C SER A 25 20.02 6.79 17.08
N LYS A 26 19.99 8.12 17.20
CA LYS A 26 19.01 9.00 16.54
C LYS A 26 19.33 9.28 15.08
N GLN A 27 20.46 8.78 14.54
CA GLN A 27 20.82 8.97 13.13
C GLN A 27 19.97 8.10 12.21
N LYS A 28 18.77 8.62 11.90
CA LYS A 28 17.90 8.38 10.74
C LYS A 28 17.50 6.91 10.50
N PRO A 29 16.20 6.61 10.28
CA PRO A 29 15.85 5.32 9.69
C PRO A 29 16.71 5.13 8.43
N SER A 30 17.32 3.96 8.31
CA SER A 30 18.13 3.62 7.15
C SER A 30 17.33 3.89 5.87
N VAL A 31 17.96 4.29 4.77
CA VAL A 31 17.26 4.53 3.48
C VAL A 31 16.36 3.35 3.11
N THR A 32 16.79 2.14 3.45
CA THR A 32 16.04 0.89 3.32
C THR A 32 14.75 0.83 4.14
N GLU A 33 14.74 1.35 5.38
CA GLU A 33 13.53 1.42 6.19
C GLU A 33 12.55 2.49 5.68
N MET A 34 13.07 3.61 5.19
CA MET A 34 12.23 4.66 4.59
C MET A 34 11.58 4.19 3.30
N GLU A 35 12.32 3.48 2.45
CA GLU A 35 11.81 2.88 1.21
C GLU A 35 10.76 1.81 1.49
N ALA A 36 11.02 0.91 2.44
CA ALA A 36 10.05 -0.12 2.85
C ALA A 36 8.75 0.53 3.38
N ALA A 37 8.85 1.56 4.22
CA ALA A 37 7.70 2.29 4.72
C ALA A 37 6.94 3.05 3.62
N ALA A 38 7.63 3.55 2.59
CA ALA A 38 7.01 4.19 1.44
C ALA A 38 6.25 3.17 0.57
N GLN A 39 6.83 1.99 0.32
CA GLN A 39 6.19 0.92 -0.45
C GLN A 39 4.91 0.43 0.22
N ILE A 40 4.93 0.23 1.54
CA ILE A 40 3.74 -0.18 2.30
C ILE A 40 2.62 0.86 2.17
N ARG A 41 2.95 2.15 2.33
CA ARG A 41 1.96 3.24 2.20
C ARG A 41 1.36 3.31 0.81
N ASN A 42 2.18 3.18 -0.24
CA ASN A 42 1.70 3.16 -1.61
C ASN A 42 0.78 1.96 -1.89
N HIS A 43 1.13 0.78 -1.40
CA HIS A 43 0.30 -0.41 -1.56
C HIS A 43 -1.07 -0.25 -0.88
N VAL A 44 -1.09 0.21 0.37
CA VAL A 44 -2.34 0.46 1.11
C VAL A 44 -3.19 1.55 0.42
N SER A 45 -2.54 2.59 -0.11
CA SER A 45 -3.22 3.63 -0.88
C SER A 45 -3.89 3.05 -2.14
N MET A 46 -3.16 2.25 -2.92
CA MET A 46 -3.71 1.56 -4.09
C MET A 46 -4.89 0.65 -3.73
N GLN A 47 -4.76 -0.14 -2.66
CA GLN A 47 -5.82 -1.03 -2.21
C GLN A 47 -7.07 -0.23 -1.82
N THR A 48 -6.89 0.87 -1.06
CA THR A 48 -7.99 1.76 -0.66
C THR A 48 -8.69 2.35 -1.88
N MET A 49 -7.91 2.84 -2.86
CA MET A 49 -8.46 3.37 -4.11
C MET A 49 -9.22 2.31 -4.91
N ALA A 50 -8.67 1.10 -5.00
CA ALA A 50 -9.31 0.00 -5.72
C ALA A 50 -10.64 -0.40 -5.07
N SER A 51 -10.66 -0.55 -3.75
CA SER A 51 -11.88 -0.89 -3.00
C SER A 51 -12.98 0.17 -3.09
N GLN A 52 -12.63 1.44 -3.33
CA GLN A 52 -13.62 2.51 -3.49
C GLN A 52 -14.04 2.72 -4.95
N LYS A 53 -13.07 2.85 -5.85
CA LYS A 53 -13.31 3.23 -7.24
C LYS A 53 -13.78 2.07 -8.11
N CYS A 54 -13.21 0.87 -7.94
CA CYS A 54 -13.53 -0.24 -8.82
C CYS A 54 -14.96 -0.77 -8.62
N PRO A 55 -15.46 -1.00 -7.39
CA PRO A 55 -16.86 -1.39 -7.20
C PRO A 55 -17.86 -0.35 -7.71
N ALA A 56 -17.55 0.94 -7.53
CA ALA A 56 -18.38 2.02 -8.05
C ALA A 56 -18.43 2.00 -9.58
N ALA A 57 -17.29 1.84 -10.25
CA ALA A 57 -17.22 1.77 -11.71
C ALA A 57 -17.90 0.52 -12.28
N VAL A 58 -17.76 -0.64 -11.63
CA VAL A 58 -18.50 -1.85 -12.03
C VAL A 58 -20.00 -1.58 -11.95
N LYS A 59 -20.49 -1.06 -10.83
CA LYS A 59 -21.92 -0.74 -10.65
C LYS A 59 -22.44 0.29 -11.65
N GLU A 60 -21.65 1.29 -12.00
CA GLU A 60 -22.03 2.30 -12.99
C GLU A 60 -22.27 1.67 -14.37
N HIS A 61 -21.48 0.66 -14.74
CA HIS A 61 -21.56 0.03 -16.05
C HIS A 61 -22.43 -1.21 -16.13
N THR A 62 -22.58 -1.95 -15.02
CA THR A 62 -23.39 -3.20 -14.97
C THR A 62 -24.72 -3.02 -14.26
N GLY A 63 -24.87 -1.97 -13.44
CA GLY A 63 -25.99 -1.81 -12.51
C GLY A 63 -25.87 -2.70 -11.25
N GLU A 64 -24.85 -3.55 -11.15
CA GLU A 64 -24.69 -4.51 -10.07
C GLU A 64 -23.63 -4.06 -9.06
N GLN A 65 -23.96 -4.17 -7.77
CA GLN A 65 -23.01 -3.89 -6.70
C GLN A 65 -22.11 -5.11 -6.47
N VAL A 66 -20.81 -4.91 -6.66
CA VAL A 66 -19.80 -5.89 -6.24
C VAL A 66 -19.25 -5.54 -4.86
N TYR A 67 -18.96 -6.56 -4.06
CA TYR A 67 -18.50 -6.41 -2.67
C TYR A 67 -17.08 -6.97 -2.48
N PHE A 68 -16.90 -8.27 -2.76
CA PHE A 68 -15.64 -8.96 -2.53
C PHE A 68 -15.07 -9.47 -3.84
N ALA A 69 -13.80 -9.13 -4.11
CA ALA A 69 -13.10 -9.67 -5.25
C ALA A 69 -12.83 -11.17 -5.06
N THR A 70 -13.05 -11.95 -6.10
CA THR A 70 -12.70 -13.38 -6.12
C THR A 70 -11.19 -13.58 -6.23
N GLU A 71 -10.50 -12.64 -6.88
CA GLU A 71 -9.05 -12.64 -7.00
C GLU A 71 -8.51 -11.20 -6.96
N THR A 72 -7.36 -11.01 -6.32
CA THR A 72 -6.61 -9.74 -6.37
C THR A 72 -5.18 -10.02 -6.83
N LEU A 73 -4.77 -9.41 -7.92
CA LEU A 73 -3.43 -9.50 -8.49
C LEU A 73 -2.72 -8.15 -8.30
N SER A 74 -1.49 -8.15 -7.80
CA SER A 74 -0.72 -6.93 -7.62
C SER A 74 0.78 -7.24 -7.60
N ASP A 75 1.58 -6.36 -8.19
CA ASP A 75 3.04 -6.35 -8.01
C ASP A 75 3.47 -5.57 -6.76
N LYS A 76 2.50 -5.12 -5.96
CA LYS A 76 2.63 -4.31 -4.74
C LYS A 76 3.23 -2.92 -4.95
N GLN A 77 3.56 -2.53 -6.18
CA GLN A 77 4.31 -1.32 -6.47
C GLN A 77 3.63 -0.44 -7.53
N THR A 78 3.24 -1.01 -8.67
CA THR A 78 2.79 -0.25 -9.83
C THR A 78 1.33 -0.49 -10.20
N TYR A 79 0.77 -1.66 -9.87
CA TYR A 79 -0.62 -1.96 -10.19
C TYR A 79 -1.31 -2.85 -9.15
N LEU A 80 -2.64 -2.76 -9.12
CA LEU A 80 -3.51 -3.68 -8.41
C LEU A 80 -4.75 -3.94 -9.26
N THR A 81 -5.00 -5.21 -9.55
CA THR A 81 -6.16 -5.69 -10.31
C THR A 81 -7.05 -6.49 -9.39
N MET A 82 -8.31 -6.09 -9.29
CA MET A 82 -9.36 -6.84 -8.60
C MET A 82 -10.27 -7.49 -9.63
N LYS A 83 -10.60 -8.77 -9.43
CA LYS A 83 -11.52 -9.52 -10.27
C LYS A 83 -12.75 -9.95 -9.48
N TRP A 84 -13.89 -10.00 -10.17
CA TRP A 84 -15.16 -10.44 -9.63
C TRP A 84 -15.82 -11.43 -10.58
N ASP A 85 -16.45 -12.44 -10.01
CA ASP A 85 -17.45 -13.24 -10.70
C ASP A 85 -18.84 -12.69 -10.33
N GLY A 86 -19.69 -12.45 -11.33
CA GLY A 86 -21.01 -11.88 -11.11
C GLY A 86 -22.02 -12.92 -10.63
N GLU A 87 -22.71 -12.60 -9.54
CA GLU A 87 -23.69 -13.51 -8.91
C GLU A 87 -24.90 -13.77 -9.82
N ASN A 88 -25.27 -12.77 -10.63
CA ASN A 88 -26.42 -12.83 -11.54
C ASN A 88 -26.05 -13.23 -12.98
N GLY A 89 -24.83 -13.74 -13.23
CA GLY A 89 -24.36 -14.08 -14.58
C GLY A 89 -25.22 -15.14 -15.31
N LYS A 90 -26.10 -15.85 -14.60
CA LYS A 90 -27.08 -16.80 -15.18
C LYS A 90 -28.45 -16.18 -15.46
N THR A 91 -28.79 -15.06 -14.82
CA THR A 91 -30.10 -14.41 -14.86
C THR A 91 -30.07 -13.08 -15.63
N GLY A 92 -28.95 -12.75 -16.27
CA GLY A 92 -28.80 -11.57 -17.14
C GLY A 92 -27.81 -10.52 -16.64
N GLY A 93 -27.18 -10.75 -15.50
CA GLY A 93 -26.10 -9.93 -14.97
C GLY A 93 -24.75 -10.16 -15.66
N PHE A 94 -23.74 -9.40 -15.25
CA PHE A 94 -22.37 -9.63 -15.71
C PHE A 94 -21.86 -11.00 -15.20
N LYS A 95 -20.98 -11.65 -15.96
CA LYS A 95 -20.36 -12.92 -15.57
C LYS A 95 -19.01 -12.68 -14.91
N LYS A 96 -18.19 -11.81 -15.50
CA LYS A 96 -16.84 -11.49 -14.99
C LYS A 96 -16.54 -10.01 -15.10
N ALA A 97 -15.90 -9.46 -14.09
CA ALA A 97 -15.37 -8.10 -14.12
C ALA A 97 -13.93 -8.09 -13.62
N SER A 98 -13.10 -7.24 -14.19
CA SER A 98 -11.72 -7.02 -13.80
C SER A 98 -11.42 -5.52 -13.84
N CYS A 99 -10.93 -4.98 -12.73
CA CYS A 99 -10.57 -3.57 -12.62
C CYS A 99 -9.12 -3.44 -12.16
N THR A 100 -8.32 -2.74 -12.94
CA THR A 100 -6.91 -2.45 -12.65
C THR A 100 -6.76 -0.98 -12.27
N ILE A 101 -6.15 -0.73 -11.12
CA ILE A 101 -5.64 0.57 -10.69
C ILE A 101 -4.15 0.60 -10.98
N SER A 102 -3.66 1.75 -11.46
CA SER A 102 -2.24 2.02 -11.60
C SER A 102 -1.79 3.08 -10.59
N ALA A 103 -0.64 2.84 -9.96
CA ALA A 103 -0.02 3.78 -9.01
C ALA A 103 0.28 5.13 -9.67
N SER A 104 0.78 5.14 -10.90
CA SER A 104 1.16 6.37 -11.61
C SER A 104 -0.05 7.21 -12.04
N LEU A 105 -1.19 6.57 -12.33
CA LEU A 105 -2.43 7.26 -12.68
C LEU A 105 -3.27 7.70 -11.47
N GLY A 106 -3.07 7.12 -10.28
CA GLY A 106 -3.89 7.39 -9.10
C GLY A 106 -5.38 6.99 -9.28
N GLY A 107 -5.66 6.04 -10.17
CA GLY A 107 -7.03 5.66 -10.53
C GLY A 107 -7.10 4.45 -11.45
N ILE A 108 -8.31 4.19 -11.95
CA ILE A 108 -8.58 3.05 -12.84
C ILE A 108 -7.82 3.25 -14.15
N SER A 109 -6.88 2.35 -14.40
CA SER A 109 -6.16 2.25 -15.67
C SER A 109 -6.89 1.35 -16.65
N GLU A 110 -7.52 0.28 -16.18
CA GLU A 110 -8.28 -0.65 -17.02
C GLU A 110 -9.53 -1.16 -16.31
N LEU A 111 -10.65 -1.24 -17.03
CA LEU A 111 -11.86 -1.92 -16.58
C LEU A 111 -12.35 -2.82 -17.71
N VAL A 112 -12.51 -4.11 -17.40
CA VAL A 112 -12.99 -5.14 -18.32
C VAL A 112 -14.22 -5.80 -17.70
N ILE A 113 -15.31 -5.89 -18.45
CA ILE A 113 -16.55 -6.57 -18.04
C ILE A 113 -16.94 -7.53 -19.17
N ASP A 114 -17.14 -8.80 -18.85
CA ASP A 114 -17.49 -9.87 -19.80
C ASP A 114 -16.59 -9.88 -21.03
N ASP A 115 -15.28 -9.85 -20.78
CA ASP A 115 -14.21 -9.80 -21.79
C ASP A 115 -14.22 -8.55 -22.69
N LYS A 116 -15.08 -7.57 -22.41
CA LYS A 116 -15.10 -6.27 -23.09
C LYS A 116 -14.36 -5.23 -22.28
N VAL A 117 -13.40 -4.57 -22.91
CA VAL A 117 -12.66 -3.45 -22.33
C VAL A 117 -13.56 -2.20 -22.35
N ILE A 118 -13.96 -1.73 -21.17
CA ILE A 118 -14.82 -0.56 -20.99
C ILE A 118 -13.97 0.70 -20.78
N ILE A 119 -12.91 0.58 -19.97
CA ILE A 119 -11.97 1.67 -19.70
C ILE A 119 -10.58 1.16 -20.03
N LYS A 120 -9.80 1.94 -20.79
CA LYS A 120 -8.37 1.73 -20.98
C LYS A 120 -7.66 3.07 -21.08
N LYS A 121 -6.87 3.39 -20.06
CA LYS A 121 -6.05 4.60 -20.00
C LYS A 121 -4.59 4.25 -20.27
N LYS A 122 -3.91 5.13 -20.99
CA LYS A 122 -2.49 5.00 -21.27
C LYS A 122 -1.70 5.30 -19.99
N ILE A 123 -0.83 4.37 -19.60
CA ILE A 123 0.12 4.48 -18.49
C ILE A 123 1.47 4.92 -19.06
#